data_AF-A0A1G3LLW1-F1
#
_entry.id   AF-A0A1G3LLW1-F1
#
_cell.length_a   1.000
_cell.length_b   1.000
_cell.length_c   1.000
_cell.angle_alpha   90.00
_cell.angle_beta   90.00
_cell.angle_gamma   90.00
#
_symmetry.space_group_name_H-M   'P 1'
#
loop_
_entity.id
_entity.type
_entity.pdbx_description
1 polymer ?
#
loop_
_entity_poly.entity_id
_entity_poly.type
_entity_poly.pdbx_seq_one_letter_code
_entity_poly.pdbx_strand_id
1 'polypeptide(L)' 'MLYVKKKMFDEAINDFTKSINLDPQFCGSYNQRGQAYIYKEMYDEAIEDLNKAILLNNRGRIAYANKALIYIIYKEDI' A
#
# COMPACT_ATOMS: atom_id res chain seq x y z
N MET A 1 -15.28 4.53 16.39
CA MET A 1 -13.97 3.89 16.10
C MET A 1 -13.66 3.85 14.60
N LEU A 2 -14.60 3.54 13.71
CA LEU A 2 -14.37 3.46 12.25
C LEU A 2 -13.87 4.77 11.61
N TYR A 3 -14.46 5.91 11.99
CA TYR A 3 -14.06 7.23 11.46
C TYR A 3 -12.61 7.60 11.82
N VAL A 4 -12.18 7.27 13.04
CA VAL A 4 -10.80 7.50 13.50
C VAL A 4 -9.82 6.66 12.69
N LYS A 5 -10.14 5.38 12.43
CA LYS A 5 -9.31 4.51 11.59
C LYS A 5 -9.17 5.06 10.17
N LYS A 6 -10.26 5.47 9.51
CA LYS A 6 -10.21 6.08 8.17
C LYS A 6 -9.30 7.32 8.13
N LYS A 7 -9.46 8.23 9.10
CA LYS A 7 -8.62 9.43 9.21
C LYS A 7 -7.14 9.09 9.41
N MET A 8 -6.82 8.09 10.23
CA MET A 8 -5.44 7.64 10.44
C MET A 8 -4.82 7.10 9.14
N PHE A 9 -5.60 6.41 8.30
CA PHE A 9 -5.10 5.92 7.01
C PHE A 9 -4.89 7.06 6.01
N ASP A 10 -5.74 8.09 6.02
CA ASP A 10 -5.54 9.29 5.19
C ASP A 10 -4.24 10.04 5.57
N GLU A 11 -3.99 10.21 6.86
CA GLU A 11 -2.76 10.81 7.36
C GLU A 11 -1.54 9.95 7.00
N ALA A 12 -1.64 8.62 7.16
CA ALA A 12 -0.58 7.70 6.77
C ALA A 12 -0.26 7.78 5.27
N ILE A 13 -1.28 7.83 4.40
CA ILE A 13 -1.09 7.98 2.95
C ILE A 13 -0.34 9.27 2.63
N ASN A 14 -0.71 10.37 3.28
CA ASN A 14 -0.06 11.66 3.07
C ASN A 14 1.42 11.64 3.51
N ASP A 15 1.71 11.05 4.67
CA ASP A 15 3.09 10.99 5.17
C ASP A 15 3.98 10.05 4.35
N PHE A 16 3.46 8.91 3.90
CA PHE A 16 4.20 8.06 2.96
C PHE A 16 4.37 8.71 1.59
N THR A 17 3.42 9.51 1.13
CA THR A 17 3.56 10.30 -0.09
C THR A 17 4.70 11.32 0.02
N LYS A 18 4.79 12.04 1.15
CA LYS A 18 5.94 12.91 1.41
C LYS A 18 7.24 12.13 1.46
N SER A 19 7.25 10.95 2.09
CA SER A 19 8.45 10.11 2.13
C SER A 19 8.88 9.65 0.73
N ILE A 20 7.94 9.30 -0.15
CA ILE A 20 8.23 8.96 -1.55
C ILE A 20 8.79 10.17 -2.31
N ASN A 21 8.27 11.37 -2.07
CA ASN A 21 8.81 12.59 -2.69
C ASN A 21 10.23 12.91 -2.22
N LEU A 22 10.57 12.56 -0.97
CA LEU A 22 11.91 12.75 -0.40
C LEU A 22 12.90 11.68 -0.87
N ASP A 23 12.49 10.42 -0.91
CA ASP A 23 13.27 9.30 -1.43
C ASP A 23 12.39 8.37 -2.30
N PRO A 24 12.37 8.60 -3.63
CA PRO A 24 11.59 7.79 -4.55
C PRO A 24 12.06 6.35 -4.69
N GLN A 25 13.26 6.00 -4.18
CA GLN A 25 13.82 4.66 -4.24
C GLN A 25 13.55 3.84 -2.97
N PHE A 26 13.02 4.47 -1.92
CA PHE A 26 12.71 3.79 -0.68
C PHE A 26 11.46 2.91 -0.83
N CYS A 27 11.67 1.61 -1.09
CA CYS A 27 10.61 0.63 -1.29
C CYS A 27 9.65 0.51 -0.08
N GLY A 28 10.12 0.83 1.12
CA GLY A 28 9.32 0.78 2.35
C GLY A 28 8.11 1.70 2.29
N SER A 29 8.26 2.92 1.76
CA SER A 29 7.16 3.90 1.72
C SER A 29 6.05 3.50 0.78
N TYR A 30 6.38 2.93 -0.39
CA TYR A 30 5.37 2.36 -1.28
C TYR A 30 4.64 1.17 -0.62
N ASN A 31 5.36 0.26 0.05
CA ASN A 31 4.73 -0.88 0.72
C ASN A 31 3.78 -0.46 1.86
N GLN A 32 4.15 0.56 2.64
CA GLN A 32 3.32 1.05 3.74
C GLN A 32 2.12 1.87 3.24
N ARG A 33 2.29 2.67 2.18
CA ARG A 33 1.19 3.39 1.54
C ARG A 33 0.20 2.43 0.88
N GLY A 34 0.68 1.39 0.19
CA GLY A 34 -0.15 0.31 -0.35
C GLY A 34 -0.98 -0.40 0.72
N GLN A 35 -0.43 -0.66 1.91
CA GLN A 35 -1.21 -1.21 3.03
C GLN A 35 -2.30 -0.25 3.52
N ALA A 36 -2.01 1.05 3.61
CA ALA A 36 -3.01 2.03 3.99
C ALA A 36 -4.15 2.10 2.96
N TYR A 37 -3.85 1.96 1.66
CA TYR A 37 -4.84 1.83 0.60
C TYR A 37 -5.68 0.54 0.74
N ILE A 38 -5.09 -0.61 1.08
CA ILE A 38 -5.84 -1.85 1.37
C ILE A 38 -6.88 -1.63 2.47
N TYR A 39 -6.51 -1.00 3.59
CA TYR A 39 -7.43 -0.71 4.68
C TYR A 39 -8.55 0.29 4.32
N LYS A 40 -8.37 1.01 3.23
CA LYS A 40 -9.36 1.92 2.65
C LYS A 40 -10.11 1.31 1.47
N GLU A 41 -9.88 0.04 1.15
CA GLU A 41 -10.48 -0.68 0.01
C GLU A 41 -10.13 -0.05 -1.35
N MET A 42 -9.02 0.70 -1.39
CA MET A 42 -8.47 1.34 -2.59
C MET A 42 -7.47 0.38 -3.25
N TYR A 43 -7.99 -0.72 -3.81
CA TYR A 43 -7.16 -1.85 -4.22
C TYR A 43 -6.27 -1.58 -5.43
N ASP A 44 -6.73 -0.74 -6.37
CA ASP A 44 -5.95 -0.41 -7.57
C ASP A 44 -4.70 0.40 -7.21
N GLU A 45 -4.86 1.43 -6.39
CA GLU A 45 -3.75 2.24 -5.88
C GLU A 45 -2.79 1.41 -5.02
N ALA A 46 -3.33 0.48 -4.22
CA ALA A 46 -2.51 -0.45 -3.45
C ALA A 46 -1.66 -1.36 -4.36
N ILE A 47 -2.23 -1.88 -5.45
CA ILE A 47 -1.51 -2.73 -6.40
C ILE A 47 -0.38 -1.95 -7.08
N GLU A 48 -0.62 -0.71 -7.50
CA GLU A 48 0.41 0.15 -8.11
C GLU A 48 1.60 0.35 -7.17
N ASP A 49 1.34 0.73 -5.93
CA ASP A 49 2.37 0.94 -4.92
C ASP A 49 3.14 -0.34 -4.60
N LEU A 50 2.45 -1.47 -4.46
CA LEU A 50 3.10 -2.75 -4.20
C LEU A 50 3.94 -3.21 -5.39
N ASN A 51 3.50 -2.98 -6.63
CA ASN A 51 4.30 -3.24 -7.82
C ASN A 51 5.55 -2.37 -7.84
N LYS A 52 5.45 -1.08 -7.49
CA LYS A 52 6.60 -0.18 -7.39
C LYS A 52 7.58 -0.63 -6.30
N ALA A 53 7.07 -1.06 -5.15
CA ALA A 53 7.88 -1.61 -4.06
C ALA A 53 8.65 -2.87 -4.49
N ILE A 54 7.99 -3.77 -5.25
CA ILE A 54 8.61 -4.99 -5.81
C ILE A 54 9.73 -4.64 -6.80
N LEU A 55 9.49 -3.67 -7.69
CA LEU A 55 10.48 -3.22 -8.68
C LEU A 55 11.73 -2.63 -8.01
N LEU A 56 11.54 -1.86 -6.93
CA LEU A 56 12.63 -1.21 -6.20
C LEU A 56 13.41 -2.17 -5.30
N ASN A 57 12.80 -3.26 -4.83
CA ASN A 57 13.49 -4.29 -4.06
C ASN A 57 12.94 -5.68 -4.36
N ASN A 58 13.71 -6.45 -5.16
CA ASN A 58 13.41 -7.83 -5.55
C ASN A 58 13.41 -8.84 -4.36
N ARG A 59 13.67 -8.39 -3.12
CA ARG A 59 13.52 -9.19 -1.88
C ARG A 59 12.25 -8.89 -1.09
N GLY A 60 11.29 -8.18 -1.69
CA GLY A 60 10.04 -7.74 -1.07
C GLY A 60 9.02 -8.84 -0.77
N ARG A 61 9.36 -9.85 0.07
CA ARG A 61 8.41 -10.89 0.55
C ARG A 61 7.08 -10.30 1.04
N ILE A 62 7.15 -9.17 1.74
CA ILE A 62 5.99 -8.46 2.28
C ILE A 62 5.12 -7.86 1.16
N ALA A 63 5.73 -7.26 0.13
CA ALA A 63 4.99 -6.66 -0.97
C ALA A 63 4.26 -7.71 -1.82
N TYR A 64 4.89 -8.87 -2.06
CA TYR A 64 4.22 -10.00 -2.70
C TYR A 64 3.07 -10.56 -1.86
N ALA A 65 3.25 -10.69 -0.54
CA ALA A 65 2.19 -11.15 0.37
C ALA A 65 0.99 -10.20 0.38
N ASN A 66 1.23 -8.89 0.48
CA ASN A 66 0.19 -7.87 0.42
C ASN A 66 -0.55 -7.89 -0.94
N LYS A 67 0.17 -8.09 -2.05
CA LYS A 67 -0.45 -8.17 -3.37
C LYS A 67 -1.32 -9.42 -3.52
N ALA A 68 -0.85 -10.56 -3.02
CA ALA A 68 -1.63 -11.79 -3.00
C ALA A 68 -2.91 -11.64 -2.16
N LEU A 69 -2.84 -10.96 -1.02
CA LEU A 69 -3.99 -10.66 -0.18
C LEU A 69 -5.05 -9.84 -0.94
N ILE A 70 -4.63 -8.80 -1.68
CA ILE A 70 -5.55 -8.01 -2.50
C ILE A 70 -6.26 -8.90 -3.52
N TYR A 71 -5.56 -9.78 -4.23
CA TYR A 71 -6.19 -10.67 -5.22
C TYR A 71 -7.16 -11.69 -4.61
N ILE A 72 -6.97 -12.08 -3.35
CA ILE A 72 -7.92 -12.92 -2.63
C ILE A 72 -9.19 -12.11 -2.33
N ILE A 73 -9.05 -10.94 -1.72
CA ILE A 73 -10.18 -10.08 -1.33
C ILE A 73 -10.96 -9.62 -2.57
N TYR A 74 -10.28 -9.13 -3.59
CA TYR A 74 -10.89 -8.62 -4.82
C TYR A 74 -11.61 -9.70 -5.64
N LYS A 75 -11.21 -10.97 -5.51
CA LYS A 75 -11.92 -12.09 -6.16
C LYS A 75 -13.11 -12.60 -5.37
N GLU A 76 -13.20 -12.30 -4.07
CA GLU A 76 -14.39 -12.64 -3.27
C GLU A 76 -15.54 -11.64 -3.48
N ASP A 77 -15.25 -10.46 -4.04
CA ASP A 77 -16.24 -9.42 -4.39
C ASP A 77 -16.86 -9.58 -5.81
N ILE A 78 -16.61 -10.70 -6.51
CA ILE A 78 -17.19 -11.05 -7.84
C ILE A 78 -17.97 -12.35 -7.74
#